data_AF-A0A0E9NR93-F1
#
_entry.id   AF-A0A0E9NR93-F1
#
_cell.length_a   1.000
_cell.length_b   1.000
_cell.length_c   1.000
_cell.angle_alpha   90.00
_cell.angle_beta   90.00
_cell.angle_gamma   90.00
#
_symmetry.space_group_name_H-M   'P 1'
#
loop_
_entity.id
_entity.type
_entity.pdbx_description
1 polymer ?
#
loop_
_entity_poly.entity_id
_entity_poly.type
_entity_poly.pdbx_seq_one_letter_code
_entity_poly.pdbx_strand_id
1 'polypeptide(L)'
;MKVALRANVCSRCRTNIRTHTTIPSPDLASEDPTTPTPKKPRRVVPPLTQKSTLLDPSNPLKVGVKPHKHPQKPWSDLTPLEKSTLANPFAKILSSPVRRDPFTRKRLPKDFLIRFVPRRHPATNVPWIVPDVHRTMGDHRGVWTANRKSLMEFYQPKKWLRLARDVPDPNKVVWRQDMTEFVLKRYRMSVVTSLREVHSLGFLRADVNEGGTVSYNLRWENPADETIAVWDDPGNGIPIYHMSRILGDEDARKLREELGDVAKGDVTAAVLPQTSEFGGPTIGIPVPVTVTAGTQTSATRRIGSDSRDESSGRQSGER
;
A
#
# COMPACT_ATOMS: atom_id res chain seq x y z
N MET A 1 -25.24 -50.16 -1.76
CA MET A 1 -25.63 -49.08 -0.83
C MET A 1 -25.75 -47.78 -1.61
N LYS A 2 -26.98 -47.26 -1.79
CA LYS A 2 -27.28 -46.06 -2.58
C LYS A 2 -27.19 -44.82 -1.69
N VAL A 3 -26.33 -43.86 -2.05
CA VAL A 3 -26.26 -42.55 -1.38
C VAL A 3 -26.97 -41.54 -2.28
N ALA A 4 -28.07 -40.98 -1.77
CA ALA A 4 -28.92 -40.02 -2.46
C ALA A 4 -28.36 -38.60 -2.32
N LEU A 5 -28.16 -37.93 -3.46
CA LEU A 5 -27.92 -36.49 -3.57
C LEU A 5 -29.25 -35.75 -3.37
N ARG A 6 -29.35 -34.92 -2.33
CA ARG A 6 -30.41 -33.90 -2.21
C ARG A 6 -29.87 -32.56 -2.69
N ALA A 7 -30.45 -32.08 -3.79
CA ALA A 7 -30.48 -30.68 -4.18
C ALA A 7 -31.72 -30.00 -3.57
N ASN A 8 -31.76 -28.66 -3.71
CA ASN A 8 -32.86 -27.71 -3.41
C ASN A 8 -32.71 -26.96 -2.06
N VAL A 9 -32.94 -25.65 -1.94
CA VAL A 9 -33.50 -24.65 -2.85
C VAL A 9 -33.07 -23.27 -2.31
N CYS A 10 -32.71 -22.36 -3.22
CA CYS A 10 -32.53 -20.94 -2.90
C CYS A 10 -33.89 -20.26 -3.04
N SER A 11 -34.48 -19.81 -1.94
CA SER A 11 -35.72 -19.04 -1.91
C SER A 11 -35.47 -17.68 -1.25
N ARG A 12 -35.89 -16.62 -1.96
CA ARG A 12 -36.50 -15.35 -1.47
C ARG A 12 -35.83 -14.70 -0.24
N CYS A 13 -35.38 -13.44 -0.33
CA CYS A 13 -36.30 -12.31 -0.21
C CYS A 13 -35.96 -11.14 -1.14
N ARG A 14 -36.99 -10.69 -1.88
CA ARG A 14 -37.18 -9.35 -2.42
C ARG A 14 -37.85 -8.47 -1.35
N THR A 15 -37.88 -7.15 -1.64
CA THR A 15 -38.64 -6.02 -1.03
C THR A 15 -38.02 -5.46 0.26
N ASN A 16 -37.85 -4.15 0.47
CA ASN A 16 -38.68 -2.96 0.21
C ASN A 16 -37.80 -1.72 -0.07
N ILE A 17 -38.12 -0.83 -1.02
CA ILE A 17 -39.07 0.30 -0.94
C ILE A 17 -38.70 1.34 0.15
N ARG A 18 -38.00 2.40 -0.32
CA ARG A 18 -38.38 3.83 -0.23
C ARG A 18 -38.65 4.45 1.15
N THR A 19 -37.80 5.40 1.54
CA THR A 19 -38.25 6.68 2.10
C THR A 19 -37.38 7.80 1.54
N HIS A 20 -38.02 8.76 0.86
CA HIS A 20 -37.43 10.03 0.45
C HIS A 20 -37.41 10.92 1.69
N THR A 21 -36.22 11.32 2.14
CA THR A 21 -36.10 12.39 3.13
C THR A 21 -36.25 13.72 2.41
N THR A 22 -37.44 14.31 2.55
CA THR A 22 -37.75 15.69 2.19
C THR A 22 -36.86 16.61 3.02
N ILE A 23 -35.96 17.34 2.35
CA ILE A 23 -35.16 18.41 2.95
C ILE A 23 -36.04 19.67 2.97
N PRO A 24 -36.30 20.28 4.13
CA PRO A 24 -37.01 21.55 4.18
C PRO A 24 -36.14 22.65 3.55
N SER A 25 -36.75 23.41 2.64
CA SER A 25 -36.19 24.64 2.09
C SER A 25 -36.13 25.72 3.18
N PRO A 26 -35.00 26.40 3.38
CA PRO A 26 -34.98 27.61 4.19
C PRO A 26 -35.53 28.79 3.41
N ASP A 27 -36.43 29.49 4.08
CA ASP A 27 -37.17 30.65 3.61
C ASP A 27 -36.30 31.85 3.22
N LEU A 28 -36.89 32.59 2.28
CA LEU A 28 -36.53 33.89 1.76
C LEU A 28 -36.24 34.93 2.86
N ALA A 29 -35.11 35.62 2.73
CA ALA A 29 -34.92 36.94 3.32
C ALA A 29 -34.10 37.86 2.41
N SER A 30 -34.74 38.99 2.08
CA SER A 30 -34.22 40.31 1.66
C SER A 30 -33.27 40.40 0.46
N GLU A 31 -33.83 40.87 -0.66
CA GLU A 31 -33.11 41.47 -1.78
C GLU A 31 -32.65 42.89 -1.40
N ASP A 32 -31.33 43.13 -1.42
CA ASP A 32 -30.72 44.45 -1.48
C ASP A 32 -30.36 44.79 -2.94
N PRO A 33 -30.69 46.00 -3.46
CA PRO A 33 -30.44 46.38 -4.84
C PRO A 33 -28.96 46.78 -5.05
N THR A 34 -28.10 45.78 -5.28
CA THR A 34 -26.69 46.05 -5.60
C THR A 34 -26.42 45.94 -7.10
N THR A 35 -26.24 47.11 -7.70
CA THR A 35 -25.33 47.48 -8.81
C THR A 35 -25.08 46.46 -9.94
N PRO A 36 -25.46 46.77 -11.21
CA PRO A 36 -25.25 45.89 -12.34
C PRO A 36 -23.76 45.69 -12.64
N THR A 37 -23.22 44.54 -12.25
CA THR A 37 -21.90 44.11 -12.71
C THR A 37 -21.95 43.74 -14.20
N PRO A 38 -20.90 44.06 -14.98
CA PRO A 38 -20.86 43.77 -16.40
C PRO A 38 -20.96 42.26 -16.63
N LYS A 39 -22.09 41.84 -17.22
CA LYS A 39 -22.36 40.44 -17.58
C LYS A 39 -21.22 39.95 -18.45
N LYS A 40 -20.39 39.03 -17.91
CA LYS A 40 -19.40 38.29 -18.70
C LYS A 40 -20.12 37.73 -19.94
N PRO A 41 -19.58 37.91 -21.16
CA PRO A 41 -20.23 37.43 -22.37
C PRO A 41 -20.54 35.95 -22.18
N ARG A 42 -21.83 35.62 -22.27
CA ARG A 42 -22.34 34.26 -22.13
C ARG A 42 -21.55 33.42 -23.10
N ARG A 43 -20.71 32.50 -22.60
CA ARG A 43 -19.86 31.64 -23.41
C ARG A 43 -20.80 30.91 -24.37
N VAL A 44 -20.85 31.35 -25.63
CA VAL A 44 -21.65 30.71 -26.67
C VAL A 44 -21.07 29.33 -26.79
N VAL A 45 -21.77 28.34 -26.23
CA VAL A 45 -21.39 26.94 -26.40
C VAL A 45 -21.50 26.71 -27.90
N PRO A 46 -20.39 26.45 -28.61
CA PRO A 46 -20.47 26.19 -30.03
C PRO A 46 -21.47 25.05 -30.23
N PRO A 47 -22.34 25.12 -31.25
CA PRO A 47 -23.29 24.05 -31.51
C PRO A 47 -22.52 22.73 -31.59
N LEU A 48 -23.09 21.67 -31.02
CA LEU A 48 -22.52 20.32 -31.02
C LEU A 48 -22.48 19.78 -32.47
N THR A 49 -21.64 20.35 -33.32
CA THR A 49 -21.44 19.98 -34.72
C THR A 49 -20.30 18.99 -34.89
N GLN A 50 -19.60 18.64 -33.81
CA GLN A 50 -18.63 17.55 -33.84
C GLN A 50 -19.38 16.23 -34.02
N LYS A 51 -19.46 15.79 -35.28
CA LYS A 51 -19.79 14.41 -35.65
C LYS A 51 -18.90 13.51 -34.80
N SER A 52 -19.51 12.51 -34.17
CA SER A 52 -18.78 11.51 -33.38
C SER A 52 -17.53 11.08 -34.15
N THR A 53 -16.36 11.10 -33.52
CA THR A 53 -15.09 10.70 -34.17
C THR A 53 -15.11 9.24 -34.66
N LEU A 54 -16.08 8.44 -34.20
CA LEU A 54 -16.37 7.10 -34.71
C LEU A 54 -17.04 7.12 -36.10
N LEU A 55 -17.76 8.19 -36.42
CA LEU A 55 -18.60 8.33 -37.61
C LEU A 55 -18.01 9.32 -38.64
N ASP A 56 -16.85 9.90 -38.35
CA ASP A 56 -16.18 10.80 -39.28
C ASP A 56 -15.17 10.02 -40.14
N PRO A 57 -15.51 9.67 -41.40
CA PRO A 57 -14.60 8.95 -42.29
C PRO A 57 -13.36 9.78 -42.65
N SER A 58 -13.38 11.09 -42.43
CA SER A 58 -12.27 11.99 -42.74
C SER A 58 -11.22 12.06 -41.62
N ASN A 59 -11.55 11.61 -40.41
CA ASN A 59 -10.66 11.62 -39.26
C ASN A 59 -10.45 10.19 -38.74
N PRO A 60 -9.56 9.39 -39.37
CA PRO A 60 -9.28 8.05 -38.89
C PRO A 60 -8.83 8.16 -37.44
N LEU A 61 -9.54 7.47 -36.54
CA LEU A 61 -9.19 7.40 -35.12
C LEU A 61 -7.68 7.21 -35.03
N LYS A 62 -6.96 8.18 -34.44
CA LYS A 62 -5.53 8.03 -34.14
C LYS A 62 -5.40 7.00 -33.03
N VAL A 63 -5.56 5.73 -33.38
CA VAL A 63 -5.40 4.58 -32.50
C VAL A 63 -3.93 4.56 -32.11
N GLY A 64 -3.62 5.02 -30.90
CA GLY A 64 -2.24 5.00 -30.37
C GLY A 64 -1.71 6.30 -29.80
N VAL A 65 -2.49 7.39 -29.69
CA VAL A 65 -2.07 8.54 -28.89
C VAL A 65 -1.99 8.08 -27.43
N LYS A 66 -0.77 7.84 -26.95
CA LYS A 66 -0.53 7.56 -25.53
C LYS A 66 -1.06 8.77 -24.77
N PRO A 67 -1.88 8.58 -23.72
CA PRO A 67 -2.33 9.71 -22.91
C PRO A 67 -1.10 10.49 -22.46
N HIS A 68 -1.10 11.81 -22.68
CA HIS A 68 -0.04 12.67 -22.20
C HIS A 68 0.08 12.45 -20.69
N LYS A 69 1.26 12.01 -20.24
CA LYS A 69 1.53 11.96 -18.81
C LYS A 69 1.57 13.41 -18.35
N HIS A 70 0.61 13.81 -17.52
CA HIS A 70 0.69 15.13 -16.89
C HIS A 70 2.03 15.22 -16.14
N PRO A 71 2.78 16.32 -16.30
CA PRO A 71 4.00 16.51 -15.53
C PRO A 71 3.64 16.40 -14.05
N GLN A 72 4.40 15.62 -13.30
CA GLN A 72 4.18 15.53 -11.86
C GLN A 72 4.61 16.87 -11.25
N LYS A 73 3.71 17.49 -10.49
CA LYS A 73 4.04 18.70 -9.72
C LYS A 73 5.10 18.35 -8.67
N PRO A 74 6.10 19.21 -8.42
CA PRO A 74 7.03 19.00 -7.32
C PRO A 74 6.27 19.06 -5.97
N TRP A 75 6.82 18.43 -4.93
CA TRP A 75 6.14 18.30 -3.63
C TRP A 75 5.83 19.66 -2.96
N SER A 76 6.67 20.66 -3.18
CA SER A 76 6.50 22.03 -2.70
C SER A 76 5.18 22.65 -3.14
N ASP A 77 4.79 22.38 -4.39
CA ASP A 77 3.69 23.05 -5.09
C ASP A 77 2.35 22.33 -4.89
N LEU A 78 2.36 21.22 -4.16
CA LEU A 78 1.15 20.47 -3.83
C LEU A 78 0.37 21.18 -2.72
N THR A 79 -0.95 21.24 -2.91
CA THR A 79 -1.89 21.68 -1.89
C THR A 79 -1.83 20.76 -0.65
N PRO A 80 -2.21 21.24 0.54
CA PRO A 80 -2.25 20.40 1.75
C PRO A 80 -3.09 19.12 1.57
N LEU A 81 -4.21 19.21 0.83
CA LEU A 81 -5.05 18.07 0.50
C LEU A 81 -4.33 17.07 -0.43
N GLU A 82 -3.62 17.53 -1.45
CA GLU A 82 -2.82 16.67 -2.33
C GLU A 82 -1.69 15.97 -1.54
N LYS A 83 -1.01 16.69 -0.63
CA LYS A 83 0.01 16.12 0.26
C LYS A 83 -0.56 15.03 1.16
N SER A 84 -1.70 15.30 1.80
CA SER A 84 -2.42 14.32 2.62
C SER A 84 -2.86 13.11 1.80
N THR A 85 -3.37 13.34 0.58
CA THR A 85 -3.80 12.26 -0.33
C THR A 85 -2.62 11.41 -0.79
N LEU A 86 -1.46 12.00 -1.07
CA LEU A 86 -0.25 11.26 -1.44
C LEU A 86 0.37 10.50 -0.27
N ALA A 87 0.25 11.02 0.95
CA ALA A 87 0.67 10.35 2.17
C ALA A 87 -0.23 9.14 2.52
N ASN A 88 -1.51 9.17 2.10
CA ASN A 88 -2.45 8.10 2.38
C ASN A 88 -2.12 6.80 1.58
N PRO A 89 -1.81 5.67 2.25
CA PRO A 89 -1.44 4.43 1.57
C PRO A 89 -2.59 3.84 0.76
N PHE A 90 -3.84 4.01 1.19
CA PHE A 90 -5.02 3.54 0.46
C PHE A 90 -5.24 4.33 -0.83
N ALA A 91 -5.08 5.66 -0.77
CA ALA A 91 -5.14 6.49 -1.97
C ALA A 91 -4.05 6.10 -2.98
N LYS A 92 -2.84 5.80 -2.49
CA LYS A 92 -1.75 5.28 -3.33
C LYS A 92 -2.12 3.96 -4.02
N ILE A 93 -2.66 3.00 -3.28
CA ILE A 93 -3.12 1.71 -3.82
C ILE A 93 -4.21 1.91 -4.89
N LEU A 94 -5.18 2.79 -4.64
CA LEU A 94 -6.28 3.08 -5.57
C LEU A 94 -5.81 3.85 -6.81
N SER A 95 -4.82 4.72 -6.67
CA SER A 95 -4.21 5.47 -7.79
C SER A 95 -3.35 4.59 -8.69
N SER A 96 -3.07 3.35 -8.28
CA SER A 96 -2.21 2.45 -9.02
C SER A 96 -2.84 2.04 -10.37
N PRO A 97 -2.04 1.84 -11.44
CA PRO A 97 -2.57 1.52 -12.76
C PRO A 97 -3.53 0.33 -12.74
N VAL A 98 -4.73 0.52 -13.27
CA VAL A 98 -5.75 -0.52 -13.35
C VAL A 98 -5.35 -1.55 -14.40
N ARG A 99 -5.41 -2.83 -14.01
CA ARG A 99 -5.13 -3.98 -14.89
C ARG A 99 -6.32 -4.93 -14.88
N ARG A 100 -6.43 -5.74 -15.93
CA ARG A 100 -7.48 -6.76 -16.06
C ARG A 100 -6.91 -8.12 -15.65
N ASP A 101 -7.55 -8.75 -14.68
CA ASP A 101 -7.27 -10.14 -14.33
C ASP A 101 -7.76 -11.08 -15.45
N PRO A 102 -6.93 -11.97 -16.01
CA PRO A 102 -7.31 -12.86 -17.11
C PRO A 102 -8.33 -13.94 -16.72
N PHE A 103 -8.49 -14.25 -15.43
CA PHE A 103 -9.41 -15.27 -14.95
C PHE A 103 -10.77 -14.67 -14.61
N THR A 104 -10.80 -13.71 -13.69
CA THR A 104 -12.05 -13.07 -13.27
C THR A 104 -12.56 -12.04 -14.26
N ARG A 105 -11.71 -11.60 -15.21
CA ARG A 105 -11.95 -10.47 -16.14
C ARG A 105 -12.23 -9.14 -15.47
N LYS A 106 -12.10 -9.06 -14.13
CA LYS A 106 -12.27 -7.84 -13.35
C LYS A 106 -11.11 -6.89 -13.59
N ARG A 107 -11.40 -5.59 -13.55
CA ARG A 107 -10.41 -4.52 -13.60
C ARG A 107 -10.12 -4.09 -12.17
N LEU A 108 -8.89 -4.30 -11.72
CA LEU A 108 -8.46 -3.96 -10.37
C LEU A 108 -7.18 -3.12 -10.45
N PRO A 109 -6.95 -2.19 -9.50
CA PRO A 109 -5.66 -1.53 -9.34
C PRO A 109 -4.54 -2.59 -9.20
N LYS A 110 -3.37 -2.32 -9.80
CA LYS A 110 -2.26 -3.30 -9.86
C LYS A 110 -1.84 -3.82 -8.48
N ASP A 111 -1.98 -3.03 -7.43
CA ASP A 111 -1.51 -3.37 -6.09
C ASP A 111 -2.42 -4.45 -5.43
N PHE A 112 -3.62 -4.68 -5.96
CA PHE A 112 -4.48 -5.83 -5.59
C PHE A 112 -4.18 -7.10 -6.40
N LEU A 113 -3.22 -7.03 -7.33
CA LEU A 113 -2.87 -8.12 -8.22
C LEU A 113 -1.45 -8.60 -7.96
N ILE A 114 -1.26 -9.91 -8.00
CA ILE A 114 0.07 -10.52 -8.09
C ILE A 114 0.42 -10.69 -9.56
N ARG A 115 1.65 -10.35 -9.90
CA ARG A 115 2.22 -10.66 -11.20
C ARG A 115 2.88 -12.03 -11.16
N PHE A 116 2.58 -12.86 -12.14
CA PHE A 116 3.27 -14.13 -12.37
C PHE A 116 4.14 -14.03 -13.62
N VAL A 117 5.39 -14.46 -13.49
CA VAL A 117 6.38 -14.41 -14.56
C VAL A 117 6.92 -15.82 -14.80
N PRO A 118 6.94 -16.31 -16.05
CA PRO A 118 7.64 -17.55 -16.37
C PRO A 118 9.15 -17.31 -16.31
N ARG A 119 9.86 -18.04 -15.46
CA ARG A 119 11.33 -18.03 -15.38
C ARG A 119 11.87 -19.42 -15.69
N ARG A 120 13.19 -19.57 -15.85
CA ARG A 120 13.81 -20.89 -15.85
C ARG A 120 14.19 -21.24 -14.42
N HIS A 121 13.94 -22.48 -14.02
CA HIS A 121 14.39 -22.98 -12.72
C HIS A 121 15.92 -23.10 -12.75
N PRO A 122 16.65 -22.62 -11.72
CA PRO A 122 18.11 -22.57 -11.74
C PRO A 122 18.77 -23.96 -11.84
N ALA A 123 18.23 -24.97 -11.13
CA ALA A 123 18.80 -26.32 -11.15
C ALA A 123 18.40 -27.15 -12.39
N THR A 124 17.12 -27.15 -12.77
CA THR A 124 16.58 -28.05 -13.80
C THR A 124 16.47 -27.40 -15.19
N ASN A 125 16.63 -26.08 -15.30
CA ASN A 125 16.44 -25.29 -16.53
C ASN A 125 15.03 -25.39 -17.14
N VAL A 126 14.07 -26.02 -16.45
CA VAL A 126 12.66 -26.13 -16.87
C VAL A 126 11.96 -24.81 -16.58
N PRO A 127 11.07 -24.32 -17.48
CA PRO A 127 10.31 -23.12 -17.21
C PRO A 127 9.35 -23.33 -16.03
N TRP A 128 9.37 -22.42 -15.06
CA TRP A 128 8.46 -22.40 -13.91
C TRP A 128 7.74 -21.06 -13.81
N ILE A 129 6.50 -21.07 -13.34
CA ILE A 129 5.77 -19.83 -13.04
C ILE A 129 6.13 -19.39 -11.62
N VAL A 130 6.59 -18.16 -11.47
CA VAL A 130 6.98 -17.59 -10.17
C VAL A 130 6.20 -16.30 -9.92
N PRO A 131 5.71 -16.05 -8.70
CA PRO A 131 5.19 -14.73 -8.33
C PRO A 131 6.33 -13.70 -8.30
N ASP A 132 6.18 -12.65 -9.09
CA ASP A 132 7.08 -11.50 -9.16
C ASP A 132 6.66 -10.46 -8.10
N VAL A 133 6.94 -10.79 -6.83
CA VAL A 133 6.65 -9.89 -5.69
C VAL A 133 7.60 -8.69 -5.71
N HIS A 134 8.86 -8.90 -6.13
CA HIS A 134 9.89 -7.87 -6.22
C HIS A 134 10.25 -7.72 -7.69
N ARG A 135 9.74 -6.67 -8.33
CA ARG A 135 9.96 -6.38 -9.75
C ARG A 135 11.44 -6.45 -10.05
N THR A 136 11.83 -7.54 -10.68
CA THR A 136 13.19 -7.65 -11.20
C THR A 136 13.21 -6.85 -12.50
N MET A 137 14.00 -5.77 -12.53
CA MET A 137 14.12 -4.89 -13.70
C MET A 137 14.43 -5.74 -14.95
N GLY A 138 13.72 -5.49 -16.05
CA GLY A 138 14.00 -6.11 -17.35
C GLY A 138 12.99 -7.16 -17.81
N ASP A 139 12.18 -7.74 -16.93
CA ASP A 139 11.17 -8.70 -17.38
C ASP A 139 9.81 -8.04 -17.57
N HIS A 140 9.42 -7.82 -18.82
CA HIS A 140 8.11 -7.23 -19.18
C HIS A 140 7.02 -8.30 -19.36
N ARG A 141 7.37 -9.58 -19.44
CA ARG A 141 6.43 -10.66 -19.75
C ARG A 141 5.90 -11.24 -18.45
N GLY A 142 4.74 -10.76 -18.01
CA GLY A 142 4.11 -11.32 -16.82
C GLY A 142 2.61 -11.06 -16.81
N VAL A 143 1.88 -12.03 -16.29
CA VAL A 143 0.43 -12.02 -16.24
C VAL A 143 -0.02 -11.62 -14.84
N TRP A 144 -0.87 -10.61 -14.75
CA TRP A 144 -1.39 -10.10 -13.47
C TRP A 144 -2.67 -10.81 -13.11
N THR A 145 -2.80 -11.24 -11.85
CA THR A 145 -4.00 -11.91 -11.36
C THR A 145 -4.33 -11.50 -9.92
N ALA A 146 -5.59 -11.64 -9.49
CA ALA A 146 -6.01 -11.20 -8.17
C ALA A 146 -5.29 -11.95 -7.05
N ASN A 147 -4.85 -11.21 -6.02
CA ASN A 147 -4.23 -11.78 -4.83
C ASN A 147 -5.30 -12.37 -3.90
N ARG A 148 -5.75 -13.60 -4.17
CA ARG A 148 -6.74 -14.30 -3.35
C ARG A 148 -6.41 -15.78 -3.23
N LYS A 149 -6.37 -16.29 -2.00
CA LYS A 149 -6.11 -17.72 -1.70
C LYS A 149 -7.01 -18.67 -2.50
N SER A 150 -8.32 -18.44 -2.48
CA SER A 150 -9.29 -19.27 -3.23
C SER A 150 -9.05 -19.27 -4.75
N LEU A 151 -8.43 -18.21 -5.29
CA LEU A 151 -8.11 -18.13 -6.72
C LEU A 151 -6.83 -18.91 -7.04
N MET A 152 -5.86 -18.92 -6.13
CA MET A 152 -4.64 -19.74 -6.26
C MET A 152 -4.97 -21.24 -6.21
N GLU A 153 -5.86 -21.64 -5.30
CA GLU A 153 -6.38 -23.01 -5.22
C GLU A 153 -7.13 -23.39 -6.50
N PHE A 154 -7.95 -22.47 -7.04
CA PHE A 154 -8.67 -22.68 -8.29
C PHE A 154 -7.74 -22.94 -9.50
N TYR A 155 -6.48 -22.50 -9.45
CA TYR A 155 -5.53 -22.77 -10.53
C TYR A 155 -5.13 -24.25 -10.67
N GLN A 156 -5.39 -25.05 -9.63
CA GLN A 156 -5.17 -26.48 -9.64
C GLN A 156 -6.44 -27.22 -10.12
N PRO A 157 -6.38 -28.21 -11.04
CA PRO A 157 -5.25 -28.65 -11.87
C PRO A 157 -5.20 -27.92 -13.24
N LYS A 158 -4.00 -27.50 -13.67
CA LYS A 158 -3.67 -26.95 -15.02
C LYS A 158 -4.38 -25.66 -15.48
N LYS A 159 -5.28 -25.05 -14.72
CA LYS A 159 -5.87 -23.75 -15.11
C LYS A 159 -4.84 -22.61 -15.11
N TRP A 160 -3.75 -22.77 -14.38
CA TRP A 160 -2.58 -21.89 -14.41
C TRP A 160 -1.94 -21.76 -15.81
N LEU A 161 -2.21 -22.64 -16.78
CA LEU A 161 -1.66 -22.53 -18.15
C LEU A 161 -1.95 -21.17 -18.80
N ARG A 162 -3.06 -20.51 -18.40
CA ARG A 162 -3.40 -19.15 -18.85
C ARG A 162 -2.41 -18.07 -18.37
N LEU A 163 -1.59 -18.36 -17.36
CA LEU A 163 -0.51 -17.50 -16.88
C LEU A 163 0.79 -17.69 -17.69
N ALA A 164 0.92 -18.80 -18.43
CA ALA A 164 2.09 -19.14 -19.24
C ALA A 164 1.87 -18.93 -20.75
N ARG A 165 0.97 -18.00 -21.13
CA ARG A 165 0.63 -17.75 -22.55
C ARG A 165 1.83 -17.36 -23.41
N ASP A 166 2.84 -16.74 -22.80
CA ASP A 166 4.03 -16.24 -23.49
C ASP A 166 5.15 -17.29 -23.57
N VAL A 167 4.92 -18.51 -23.06
CA VAL A 167 5.89 -19.61 -23.13
C VAL A 167 5.60 -20.47 -24.38
N PRO A 168 6.61 -20.78 -25.22
CA PRO A 168 6.40 -21.57 -26.44
C PRO A 168 5.74 -22.93 -26.18
N ASP A 169 6.19 -23.63 -25.14
CA ASP A 169 5.68 -24.94 -24.74
C ASP A 169 5.01 -24.87 -23.35
N PRO A 170 3.74 -24.45 -23.24
CA PRO A 170 3.07 -24.28 -21.95
C PRO A 170 2.92 -25.62 -21.18
N ASN A 171 2.92 -26.75 -21.89
CA ASN A 171 2.85 -28.08 -21.28
C ASN A 171 4.11 -28.48 -20.50
N LYS A 172 5.26 -27.85 -20.80
CA LYS A 172 6.53 -28.08 -20.08
C LYS A 172 6.68 -27.18 -18.86
N VAL A 173 5.78 -26.22 -18.68
CA VAL A 173 5.84 -25.27 -17.58
C VAL A 173 5.44 -25.96 -16.28
N VAL A 174 6.22 -25.73 -15.23
CA VAL A 174 5.93 -26.28 -13.90
C VAL A 174 5.21 -25.24 -13.06
N TRP A 175 4.07 -25.65 -12.51
CA TRP A 175 3.38 -24.93 -11.44
C TRP A 175 3.70 -25.59 -10.11
N ARG A 176 4.13 -24.79 -9.13
CA ARG A 176 4.42 -25.29 -7.79
C ARG A 176 3.14 -25.74 -7.07
N GLN A 177 3.21 -26.89 -6.41
CA GLN A 177 2.08 -27.40 -5.62
C GLN A 177 1.80 -26.48 -4.42
N ASP A 178 2.85 -25.96 -3.80
CA ASP A 178 2.83 -25.07 -2.63
C ASP A 178 2.79 -23.57 -3.01
N MET A 179 2.19 -23.22 -4.16
CA MET A 179 2.22 -21.84 -4.66
C MET A 179 1.54 -20.86 -3.69
N THR A 180 0.45 -21.27 -3.05
CA THR A 180 -0.31 -20.43 -2.11
C THR A 180 0.54 -20.08 -0.90
N GLU A 181 1.17 -21.08 -0.29
CA GLU A 181 2.05 -20.95 0.86
C GLU A 181 3.30 -20.15 0.49
N PHE A 182 3.85 -20.38 -0.71
CA PHE A 182 5.00 -19.65 -1.20
C PHE A 182 4.72 -18.16 -1.39
N VAL A 183 3.59 -17.80 -1.99
CA VAL A 183 3.15 -16.40 -2.15
C VAL A 183 2.97 -15.74 -0.79
N LEU A 184 2.28 -16.40 0.14
CA LEU A 184 2.07 -15.89 1.49
C LEU A 184 3.41 -15.65 2.21
N LYS A 185 4.30 -16.64 2.18
CA LYS A 185 5.65 -16.53 2.75
C LYS A 185 6.42 -15.35 2.16
N ARG A 186 6.35 -15.15 0.85
CA ARG A 186 7.01 -14.00 0.18
C ARG A 186 6.45 -12.65 0.64
N TYR A 187 5.14 -12.53 0.84
CA TYR A 187 4.54 -11.30 1.38
C TYR A 187 4.99 -11.04 2.81
N ARG A 188 4.96 -12.06 3.66
CA ARG A 188 5.42 -11.97 5.06
C ARG A 188 6.88 -11.53 5.15
N MET A 189 7.74 -12.18 4.37
CA MET A 189 9.15 -11.77 4.26
C MET A 189 9.30 -10.32 3.81
N SER A 190 8.50 -9.86 2.84
CA SER A 190 8.53 -8.47 2.39
C SER A 190 8.19 -7.50 3.53
N VAL A 191 7.16 -7.81 4.33
CA VAL A 191 6.77 -6.98 5.48
C VAL A 191 7.89 -6.94 6.51
N VAL A 192 8.50 -8.10 6.84
CA VAL A 192 9.64 -8.19 7.75
C VAL A 192 10.82 -7.34 7.26
N THR A 193 11.19 -7.47 5.98
CA THR A 193 12.28 -6.68 5.38
C THR A 193 12.00 -5.19 5.48
N SER A 194 10.78 -4.75 5.15
CA SER A 194 10.40 -3.35 5.25
C SER A 194 10.39 -2.85 6.69
N LEU A 195 9.94 -3.64 7.65
CA LEU A 195 10.00 -3.26 9.07
C LEU A 195 11.43 -3.13 9.56
N ARG A 196 12.33 -4.04 9.17
CA ARG A 196 13.76 -3.94 9.50
C ARG A 196 14.41 -2.70 8.87
N GLU A 197 14.04 -2.35 7.65
CA GLU A 197 14.51 -1.15 6.98
C GLU A 197 14.06 0.10 7.74
N VAL A 198 12.76 0.21 8.06
CA VAL A 198 12.19 1.32 8.85
C VAL A 198 12.81 1.38 10.25
N HIS A 199 13.10 0.23 10.88
CA HIS A 199 13.81 0.15 12.14
C HIS A 199 15.25 0.68 12.03
N SER A 200 15.99 0.25 11.02
CA SER A 200 17.37 0.67 10.79
C SER A 200 17.50 2.18 10.55
N LEU A 201 16.44 2.80 10.05
CA LEU A 201 16.34 4.24 9.84
C LEU A 201 15.86 5.00 11.08
N GLY A 202 15.54 4.32 12.19
CA GLY A 202 15.09 4.94 13.44
C GLY A 202 13.65 5.45 13.42
N PHE A 203 12.83 5.01 12.46
CA PHE A 203 11.44 5.44 12.33
C PHE A 203 10.45 4.60 13.16
N LEU A 204 10.85 3.42 13.64
CA LEU A 204 10.03 2.66 14.59
C LEU A 204 10.26 3.17 16.01
N ARG A 205 9.17 3.49 16.74
CA ARG A 205 9.20 3.88 18.15
C ARG A 205 8.32 2.94 18.97
N ALA A 206 8.74 2.69 20.20
CA ALA A 206 8.11 1.71 21.11
C ALA A 206 6.94 2.30 21.92
N ASP A 207 6.81 3.64 21.95
CA ASP A 207 5.88 4.33 22.84
C ASP A 207 5.38 5.63 22.20
N VAL A 208 4.05 5.81 22.22
CA VAL A 208 3.42 7.13 22.13
C VAL A 208 2.38 7.21 23.22
N ASN A 209 2.83 7.55 24.43
CA ASN A 209 1.99 8.23 25.38
C ASN A 209 2.25 9.73 25.18
N GLU A 210 1.16 10.48 24.97
CA GLU A 210 1.06 11.94 25.04
C GLU A 210 1.46 12.73 23.77
N GLY A 211 0.58 12.71 22.76
CA GLY A 211 0.40 13.87 21.85
C GLY A 211 0.91 13.76 20.41
N GLY A 212 1.55 12.67 20.02
CA GLY A 212 2.00 12.45 18.63
C GLY A 212 0.88 12.00 17.68
N THR A 213 0.86 12.50 16.44
CA THR A 213 -0.01 11.99 15.38
C THR A 213 0.43 10.58 14.96
N VAL A 214 -0.14 9.55 15.59
CA VAL A 214 0.12 8.15 15.23
C VAL A 214 -0.70 7.77 14.01
N SER A 215 -0.08 7.07 13.06
CA SER A 215 -0.75 6.64 11.83
C SER A 215 -1.33 5.23 11.91
N TYR A 216 -0.69 4.33 12.66
CA TYR A 216 -1.15 2.95 12.88
C TYR A 216 -0.43 2.31 14.08
N ASN A 217 -1.10 1.38 14.74
CA ASN A 217 -0.56 0.60 15.86
C ASN A 217 -0.32 -0.84 15.45
N LEU A 218 0.90 -1.34 15.71
CA LEU A 218 1.28 -2.73 15.49
C LEU A 218 1.38 -3.44 16.84
N ARG A 219 0.45 -4.36 17.10
CA ARG A 219 0.43 -5.17 18.32
C ARG A 219 1.06 -6.53 18.06
N TRP A 220 1.94 -6.97 18.96
CA TRP A 220 2.65 -8.25 18.82
C TRP A 220 1.80 -9.45 19.25
N GLU A 221 0.96 -9.25 20.26
CA GLU A 221 0.19 -10.32 20.89
C GLU A 221 -1.20 -10.43 20.25
N ASN A 222 -1.64 -11.68 20.08
CA ASN A 222 -3.00 -11.99 19.68
C ASN A 222 -3.79 -12.20 20.98
N PRO A 223 -4.66 -11.27 21.40
CA PRO A 223 -5.62 -11.60 22.44
C PRO A 223 -6.44 -12.78 21.91
N ALA A 224 -6.59 -13.82 22.72
CA ALA A 224 -7.11 -15.12 22.29
C ALA A 224 -8.51 -15.05 21.63
N ASP A 225 -9.23 -13.93 21.79
CA ASP A 225 -10.65 -13.79 21.41
C ASP A 225 -11.00 -12.66 20.42
N GLU A 226 -10.07 -11.84 19.91
CA GLU A 226 -10.46 -10.70 19.05
C GLU A 226 -10.45 -11.02 17.55
N THR A 227 -11.36 -10.44 16.77
CA THR A 227 -11.39 -10.59 15.30
C THR A 227 -10.37 -9.68 14.59
N ILE A 228 -10.11 -9.95 13.30
CA ILE A 228 -8.88 -9.60 12.52
C ILE A 228 -8.50 -8.11 12.48
N ALA A 229 -9.43 -7.22 12.74
CA ALA A 229 -9.19 -5.81 12.96
C ALA A 229 -10.36 -5.28 13.77
N VAL A 230 -10.11 -5.07 15.05
CA VAL A 230 -11.06 -4.42 15.92
C VAL A 230 -10.89 -2.91 15.70
N TRP A 231 -11.88 -2.26 15.09
CA TRP A 231 -12.01 -0.80 15.08
C TRP A 231 -12.58 -0.32 16.42
N ASP A 232 -12.27 -0.99 17.53
CA ASP A 232 -12.83 -0.62 18.83
C ASP A 232 -11.90 0.37 19.49
N ASP A 233 -11.93 1.60 18.97
CA ASP A 233 -12.04 2.72 19.88
C ASP A 233 -12.73 3.91 19.18
N PRO A 234 -13.98 4.24 19.53
CA PRO A 234 -14.71 5.37 18.95
C PRO A 234 -14.08 6.73 19.27
N GLY A 235 -13.06 6.79 20.13
CA GLY A 235 -12.39 8.02 20.54
C GLY A 235 -11.27 8.50 19.61
N ASN A 236 -10.45 7.60 19.03
CA ASN A 236 -9.25 7.98 18.28
C ASN A 236 -9.09 7.31 16.89
N GLY A 237 -9.87 6.26 16.56
CA GLY A 237 -9.96 5.71 15.20
C GLY A 237 -8.66 5.17 14.57
N ILE A 238 -7.61 4.93 15.35
CA ILE A 238 -6.33 4.42 14.84
C ILE A 238 -6.46 2.90 14.62
N PRO A 239 -6.20 2.38 13.41
CA PRO A 239 -6.27 0.96 13.16
C PRO A 239 -5.15 0.20 13.90
N ILE A 240 -5.53 -0.85 14.64
CA ILE A 240 -4.62 -1.77 15.31
C ILE A 240 -4.45 -3.02 14.44
N TYR A 241 -3.20 -3.39 14.16
CA TYR A 241 -2.84 -4.56 13.38
C TYR A 241 -2.04 -5.56 14.21
N HIS A 242 -2.48 -6.81 14.25
CA HIS A 242 -1.77 -7.89 14.97
C HIS A 242 -0.67 -8.50 14.09
N MET A 243 0.58 -8.40 14.52
CA MET A 243 1.76 -8.89 13.80
C MET A 243 1.76 -10.41 13.65
N SER A 244 1.30 -11.15 14.67
CA SER A 244 1.11 -12.60 14.64
C SER A 244 0.17 -13.05 13.51
N ARG A 245 -0.88 -12.28 13.20
CA ARG A 245 -1.80 -12.62 12.09
C ARG A 245 -1.19 -12.34 10.73
N ILE A 246 -0.46 -11.22 10.62
CA ILE A 246 0.18 -10.82 9.36
C ILE A 246 1.32 -11.77 9.04
N LEU A 247 2.24 -11.98 9.97
CA LEU A 247 3.49 -12.73 9.78
C LEU A 247 3.38 -14.22 10.13
N GLY A 248 2.42 -14.62 10.96
CA GLY A 248 2.45 -15.90 11.65
C GLY A 248 3.23 -15.79 12.96
N ASP A 249 2.90 -16.66 13.92
CA ASP A 249 3.42 -16.59 15.30
C ASP A 249 4.95 -16.74 15.36
N GLU A 250 5.52 -17.65 14.56
CA GLU A 250 6.97 -17.90 14.53
C GLU A 250 7.76 -16.69 14.02
N ASP A 251 7.37 -16.15 12.85
CA ASP A 251 8.04 -15.00 12.23
C ASP A 251 7.83 -13.73 13.05
N ALA A 252 6.64 -13.54 13.64
CA ALA A 252 6.36 -12.42 14.53
C ALA A 252 7.20 -12.48 15.81
N ARG A 253 7.30 -13.66 16.46
CA ARG A 253 8.15 -13.85 17.65
C ARG A 253 9.62 -13.58 17.34
N LYS A 254 10.14 -14.14 16.23
CA LYS A 254 11.52 -13.91 15.81
C LYS A 254 11.78 -12.42 15.54
N LEU A 255 10.87 -11.74 14.86
CA LEU A 255 11.00 -10.30 14.62
C LEU A 255 10.94 -9.50 15.93
N ARG A 256 10.08 -9.90 16.88
CA ARG A 256 9.99 -9.30 18.22
C ARG A 256 11.33 -9.39 18.96
N GLU A 257 11.95 -10.58 18.96
CA GLU A 257 13.26 -10.81 19.57
C GLU A 257 14.37 -9.97 18.91
N GLU A 258 14.36 -9.86 17.58
CA GLU A 258 15.32 -9.04 16.82
C GLU A 258 15.17 -7.53 17.09
N LEU A 259 13.95 -7.05 17.31
CA LEU A 259 13.67 -5.63 17.57
C LEU A 259 13.93 -5.23 19.04
N GLY A 260 14.10 -6.20 19.94
CA GLY A 260 14.47 -5.96 21.34
C GLY A 260 13.48 -5.07 22.08
N ASP A 261 13.97 -3.99 22.69
CA ASP A 261 13.17 -3.09 23.52
C ASP A 261 12.03 -2.41 22.74
N VAL A 262 12.20 -2.21 21.42
CA VAL A 262 11.17 -1.63 20.56
C VAL A 262 9.90 -2.48 20.55
N ALA A 263 10.03 -3.79 20.75
CA ALA A 263 8.92 -4.74 20.66
C ALA A 263 8.39 -5.20 22.03
N LYS A 264 8.84 -4.56 23.12
CA LYS A 264 8.26 -4.76 24.47
C LYS A 264 6.91 -4.05 24.62
N GLY A 265 6.69 -2.94 23.91
CA GLY A 265 5.43 -2.21 23.85
C GLY A 265 4.60 -2.48 22.59
N ASP A 266 3.42 -1.85 22.51
CA ASP A 266 2.67 -1.72 21.25
C ASP A 266 3.51 -0.82 20.31
N VAL A 267 3.94 -1.36 19.17
CA VAL A 267 4.77 -0.60 18.23
C VAL A 267 3.89 0.41 17.52
N THR A 268 3.98 1.64 17.96
CA THR A 268 3.37 2.81 17.33
C THR A 268 4.25 3.20 16.17
N ALA A 269 3.79 2.95 14.95
CA ALA A 269 4.50 3.45 13.79
C ALA A 269 4.05 4.89 13.54
N ALA A 270 4.90 5.83 13.94
CA ALA A 270 4.75 7.22 13.54
C ALA A 270 5.27 7.36 12.11
N VAL A 271 4.37 7.51 11.14
CA VAL A 271 4.76 8.10 9.85
C VAL A 271 5.02 9.56 10.14
N LEU A 272 6.27 9.92 10.38
CA LEU A 272 6.65 11.33 10.42
C LEU A 272 6.25 11.95 9.08
N PRO A 273 5.39 12.99 9.05
CA PRO A 273 5.40 13.86 7.89
C PRO A 273 6.83 14.40 7.79
N GLN A 274 7.49 14.16 6.66
CA GLN A 274 8.81 14.74 6.41
C GLN A 274 8.68 16.27 6.38
N THR A 275 8.85 16.92 7.52
CA THR A 275 9.26 18.32 7.59
C THR A 275 10.77 18.29 7.65
N SER A 276 11.44 18.20 6.50
CA SER A 276 12.88 18.45 6.48
C SER A 276 13.10 19.95 6.67
N GLU A 277 13.65 20.34 7.82
CA GLU A 277 14.11 21.72 8.06
C GLU A 277 15.34 22.09 7.21
N PHE A 278 15.95 21.10 6.55
CA PHE A 278 17.03 21.29 5.60
C PHE A 278 16.50 21.11 4.17
N GLY A 279 16.43 22.23 3.45
CA GLY A 279 15.95 22.30 2.08
C GLY A 279 16.77 21.45 1.12
N GLY A 280 16.16 20.37 0.63
CA GLY A 280 16.67 19.55 -0.46
C GLY A 280 15.84 18.26 -0.62
N PRO A 281 15.18 18.02 -1.77
CA PRO A 281 14.36 16.83 -1.95
C PRO A 281 15.23 15.61 -2.31
N THR A 282 15.54 14.77 -1.32
CA THR A 282 15.90 13.37 -1.60
C THR A 282 14.61 12.57 -1.74
N ILE A 283 14.39 12.02 -2.92
CA ILE A 283 13.19 11.26 -3.31
C ILE A 283 13.08 10.00 -2.42
N GLY A 284 12.20 10.03 -1.42
CA GLY A 284 11.82 8.87 -0.62
C GLY A 284 10.53 8.23 -1.14
N ILE A 285 10.64 7.35 -2.13
CA ILE A 285 9.57 6.37 -2.41
C ILE A 285 9.83 5.17 -1.49
N PRO A 286 8.83 4.53 -0.86
CA PRO A 286 9.00 3.14 -0.44
C PRO A 286 9.03 2.28 -1.72
N VAL A 287 10.23 2.08 -2.27
CA VAL A 287 10.57 1.09 -3.31
C VAL A 287 11.86 0.43 -2.82
N PRO A 288 11.99 -0.91 -2.93
CA PRO A 288 13.19 -1.64 -2.51
C PRO A 288 14.41 -1.13 -3.28
N VAL A 289 15.38 -0.57 -2.56
CA VAL A 289 16.63 -0.05 -3.13
C VAL A 289 17.62 -1.20 -3.34
N THR A 290 18.08 -1.34 -4.57
CA THR A 290 19.28 -2.12 -4.91
C THR A 290 20.48 -1.20 -4.68
N VAL A 291 21.34 -1.54 -3.71
CA VAL A 291 22.53 -0.76 -3.35
C VAL A 291 23.64 -1.04 -4.36
N THR A 292 24.19 0.02 -4.96
CA THR A 292 25.48 -0.05 -5.67
C THR A 292 26.52 0.60 -4.77
N ALA A 293 27.61 -0.12 -4.50
CA ALA A 293 28.65 0.27 -3.55
C ALA A 293 29.40 1.53 -4.00
N GLY A 294 29.61 2.45 -3.06
CA GLY A 294 30.50 3.60 -3.17
C GLY A 294 31.20 3.83 -1.82
N THR A 295 32.52 3.96 -1.90
CA THR A 295 33.52 3.77 -0.85
C THR A 295 33.54 4.86 0.23
N GLN A 296 34.06 4.48 1.41
CA GLN A 296 34.25 5.23 2.66
C GLN A 296 35.03 6.56 2.51
N THR A 297 34.83 7.50 3.46
CA THR A 297 35.92 8.01 4.33
C THR A 297 35.36 8.69 5.59
N SER A 298 36.00 8.39 6.72
CA SER A 298 35.68 8.77 8.10
C SER A 298 36.19 10.16 8.49
N ALA A 299 35.55 10.81 9.46
CA ALA A 299 36.22 11.75 10.38
C ALA A 299 35.43 11.86 11.71
N THR A 300 35.93 11.20 12.75
CA THR A 300 35.45 11.31 14.14
C THR A 300 36.25 12.40 14.85
N ARG A 301 35.60 13.46 15.33
CA ARG A 301 36.23 14.47 16.22
C ARG A 301 35.67 14.29 17.64
N ARG A 302 36.48 13.74 18.54
CA ARG A 302 36.23 13.73 20.00
C ARG A 302 36.55 15.11 20.57
N ILE A 303 35.64 15.68 21.34
CA ILE A 303 35.89 16.82 22.23
C ILE A 303 35.89 16.27 23.65
N GLY A 304 37.02 16.39 24.33
CA GLY A 304 37.17 16.05 25.74
C GLY A 304 36.70 17.19 26.64
N SER A 305 36.10 16.84 27.77
CA SER A 305 35.77 17.75 28.86
C SER A 305 36.72 17.47 30.02
N ASP A 306 37.63 18.41 30.28
CA ASP A 306 38.51 18.44 31.45
C ASP A 306 37.69 18.80 32.70
N SER A 307 37.76 17.93 33.72
CA SER A 307 37.29 18.19 35.08
C SER A 307 38.39 18.89 35.87
N ARG A 308 38.11 20.08 36.37
CA ARG A 308 38.97 20.82 37.32
C ARG A 308 38.67 20.37 38.75
N ASP A 309 39.74 19.98 39.43
CA ASP A 309 39.85 19.86 40.88
C ASP A 309 39.70 21.23 41.55
N GLU A 310 38.88 21.31 42.59
CA GLU A 310 39.05 22.29 43.67
C GLU A 310 38.94 21.58 45.03
N SER A 311 40.05 21.67 45.75
CA SER A 311 40.26 21.19 47.10
C SER A 311 40.25 22.38 48.06
N SER A 312 39.47 22.30 49.12
CA SER A 312 39.66 22.93 50.45
C SER A 312 38.43 22.53 51.28
N GLY A 313 38.48 22.03 52.52
CA GLY A 313 39.47 22.14 53.58
C GLY A 313 38.77 22.78 54.78
N ARG A 314 38.44 22.00 55.84
CA ARG A 314 38.39 22.49 57.22
C ARG A 314 38.22 21.36 58.24
N GLN A 315 39.22 21.28 59.12
CA GLN A 315 39.25 20.57 60.40
C GLN A 315 38.56 21.40 61.49
N SER A 316 37.89 20.72 62.42
CA SER A 316 37.72 21.02 63.86
C SER A 316 36.66 20.04 64.38
N GLY A 317 36.77 19.33 65.49
CA GLY A 317 37.71 19.28 66.61
C GLY A 317 37.06 18.36 67.67
N GLU A 318 37.88 17.72 68.50
CA GLU A 318 37.48 16.80 69.57
C GLU A 318 36.71 17.49 70.71
N ARG A 319 35.69 16.80 71.24
CA ARG A 319 35.60 16.36 72.65
C ARG A 319 34.41 15.43 72.85
#